data_AF-A0A8S0Y089-F1
#
_entry.id   AF-A0A8S0Y089-F1
#
_cell.length_a   1.000
_cell.length_b   1.000
_cell.length_c   1.000
_cell.angle_alpha   90.00
_cell.angle_beta   90.00
_cell.angle_gamma   90.00
#
_symmetry.space_group_name_H-M   'P 1'
#
loop_
_entity.id
_entity.type
_entity.pdbx_description
1 polymer ?
#
loop_
_entity_poly.entity_id
_entity_poly.type
_entity_poly.pdbx_seq_one_letter_code
_entity_poly.pdbx_strand_id
1 'polypeptide(L)'
;MLGLLFHSVPNPDGYDCIWETDRYWHRDGQVLGPYIKCLGLDMNRNWASVLLGYKWKPELPNFTKNNTQKPSDPTNRCLHWYPGTRPFEPYEVDDIANWVNSLPNIVAFVDSWS
;
A
#
# COMPACT_ATOMS: atom_id res chain seq x y z
N MET A 1 0.47 -23.70 -21.97
CA MET A 1 1.37 -23.88 -20.82
C MET A 1 1.02 -22.81 -19.81
N LEU A 2 0.68 -23.14 -18.57
CA LEU A 2 0.51 -22.13 -17.52
C LEU A 2 1.90 -21.64 -17.12
N GLY A 3 2.12 -20.33 -17.17
CA GLY A 3 3.33 -19.69 -16.65
C GLY A 3 3.06 -19.14 -15.25
N LEU A 4 4.07 -19.21 -14.38
CA LEU A 4 4.04 -18.62 -13.05
C LEU A 4 5.08 -17.50 -13.00
N LEU A 5 4.63 -16.28 -12.70
CA LEU A 5 5.48 -15.10 -12.57
C LEU A 5 5.60 -14.76 -11.08
N PHE A 6 6.83 -14.57 -10.62
CA PHE A 6 7.12 -14.27 -9.22
C PHE A 6 7.83 -12.92 -9.11
N HIS A 7 7.35 -12.10 -8.18
CA HIS A 7 7.96 -10.84 -7.80
C HIS A 7 8.39 -10.95 -6.33
N SER A 8 9.70 -11.04 -6.10
CA SER A 8 10.23 -11.46 -4.78
C SER A 8 10.20 -10.36 -3.72
N VAL A 9 10.32 -9.09 -4.13
CA VAL A 9 10.41 -7.95 -3.21
C VAL A 9 9.55 -6.80 -3.75
N PRO A 10 8.23 -6.79 -3.48
CA PRO A 10 7.33 -5.72 -3.91
C PRO A 10 7.57 -4.38 -3.23
N ASN A 11 8.34 -4.35 -2.15
CA ASN A 11 8.70 -3.13 -1.42
C ASN A 11 10.22 -3.08 -1.20
N PRO A 12 11.04 -2.76 -2.21
CA PRO A 12 12.49 -2.70 -2.04
C PRO A 12 12.90 -1.65 -1.00
N ASP A 13 12.35 -0.43 -1.08
CA ASP A 13 12.67 0.66 -0.15
C ASP A 13 12.32 0.31 1.31
N GLY A 14 11.14 -0.27 1.52
CA GLY A 14 10.73 -0.73 2.85
C GLY A 14 11.55 -1.92 3.34
N TYR A 15 12.05 -2.77 2.43
CA TYR A 15 12.95 -3.87 2.78
C TYR A 15 14.30 -3.35 3.26
N ASP A 16 14.86 -2.31 2.64
CA ASP A 16 16.11 -1.72 3.14
C ASP A 16 15.90 -1.03 4.50
N CYS A 17 14.76 -0.36 4.69
CA CYS A 17 14.42 0.31 5.94
C CYS A 17 14.37 -0.63 7.16
N ILE A 18 13.90 -1.88 6.98
CA ILE A 18 13.87 -2.86 8.09
C ILE A 18 15.26 -3.34 8.52
N TRP A 19 16.27 -3.20 7.67
CA TRP A 19 17.66 -3.55 8.00
C TRP A 19 18.43 -2.38 8.58
N GLU A 20 18.14 -1.16 8.15
CA GLU A 20 18.96 0.01 8.47
C GLU A 20 18.37 0.89 9.58
N THR A 21 17.04 1.02 9.65
CA THR A 21 16.40 2.07 10.46
C THR A 21 15.39 1.53 11.47
N ASP A 22 14.38 0.79 11.02
CA ASP A 22 13.27 0.33 11.88
C ASP A 22 12.82 -1.07 11.49
N ARG A 23 13.10 -2.05 12.35
CA ARG A 23 12.77 -3.46 12.12
C ARG A 23 11.26 -3.71 11.90
N TYR A 24 10.40 -2.81 12.38
CA TYR A 24 8.93 -2.89 12.27
C TYR A 24 8.36 -2.05 11.12
N TRP A 25 9.22 -1.54 10.23
CA TRP A 25 8.81 -0.83 9.04
C TRP A 25 8.02 -1.75 8.08
N HIS A 26 6.91 -1.23 7.55
CA HIS A 26 6.04 -1.96 6.60
C HIS A 26 5.35 -1.04 5.58
N ARG A 27 5.79 0.23 5.51
CA ARG A 27 5.34 1.21 4.51
C ARG A 27 6.36 1.28 3.36
N ASP A 28 6.03 1.95 2.28
CA ASP A 28 7.03 2.29 1.25
C ASP A 28 7.97 3.41 1.71
N GLY A 29 8.93 3.81 0.85
CA GLY A 29 9.93 4.84 1.12
C GLY A 29 9.55 6.26 0.68
N GLN A 30 8.37 6.47 0.08
CA GLN A 30 8.03 7.71 -0.61
C GLN A 30 7.91 8.91 0.35
N VAL A 31 8.39 10.07 -0.12
CA VAL A 31 8.13 11.37 0.50
C VAL A 31 6.72 11.84 0.14
N LEU A 32 5.86 12.02 1.15
CA LEU A 32 4.43 12.33 0.96
C LEU A 32 4.13 13.81 0.61
N GLY A 33 5.15 14.66 0.58
CA GLY A 33 5.06 16.06 0.16
C GLY A 33 5.92 17.03 0.98
N PRO A 34 5.96 18.31 0.59
CA PRO A 34 6.74 19.32 1.29
C PRO A 34 6.16 19.53 2.70
N TYR A 35 7.04 19.60 3.70
CA TYR A 35 6.73 19.81 5.12
C TYR A 35 6.07 18.63 5.86
N ILE A 36 5.93 17.46 5.24
CA ILE A 36 5.46 16.26 5.92
C ILE A 36 6.67 15.50 6.45
N LYS A 37 6.75 15.33 7.78
CA LYS A 37 7.85 14.62 8.43
C LYS A 37 7.78 13.09 8.29
N CYS A 38 6.63 12.58 7.88
CA CYS A 38 6.33 11.16 7.81
C CYS A 38 6.58 10.63 6.40
N LEU A 39 7.08 9.40 6.34
CA LEU A 39 7.46 8.73 5.11
C LEU A 39 6.59 7.50 4.91
N GLY A 40 6.31 7.24 3.65
CA GLY A 40 5.58 6.08 3.18
C GLY A 40 4.11 6.08 3.55
N LEU A 41 3.39 5.25 2.84
CA LEU A 41 2.00 4.91 3.00
C LEU A 41 1.87 3.37 3.03
N ASP A 42 0.70 2.89 3.41
CA ASP A 42 0.38 1.47 3.41
C ASP A 42 0.01 1.03 2.00
N MET A 43 0.96 0.39 1.33
CA MET A 43 0.80 -0.10 -0.02
C MET A 43 -0.39 -1.06 -0.15
N ASN A 44 -0.71 -1.87 0.86
CA ASN A 44 -1.85 -2.81 0.83
C ASN A 44 -3.21 -2.10 1.02
N ARG A 45 -3.21 -0.82 1.37
CA ARG A 45 -4.41 0.04 1.41
C ARG A 45 -4.51 0.98 0.21
N ASN A 46 -3.51 1.00 -0.66
CA ASN A 46 -3.43 1.93 -1.78
C ASN A 46 -3.98 1.36 -3.12
N TRP A 47 -4.43 0.11 -3.13
CA TRP A 47 -4.95 -0.55 -4.34
C TRP A 47 -6.38 -0.11 -4.68
N ALA A 48 -6.65 0.13 -5.97
CA ALA A 48 -8.01 0.27 -6.52
C ALA A 48 -8.22 -0.68 -7.70
N SER A 49 -8.72 -1.89 -7.44
CA SER A 49 -9.04 -2.82 -8.53
C SER A 49 -10.50 -2.70 -8.96
N VAL A 50 -10.71 -2.16 -10.17
CA VAL A 50 -12.01 -2.19 -10.85
C VAL A 50 -12.46 -3.63 -11.13
N LEU A 51 -11.50 -4.51 -11.45
CA LEU A 51 -11.76 -5.92 -11.79
C LEU A 51 -12.11 -6.79 -10.57
N LEU A 52 -11.61 -6.45 -9.37
CA LEU A 52 -11.88 -7.19 -8.12
C LEU A 52 -12.93 -6.50 -7.23
N GLY A 53 -13.50 -5.37 -7.66
CA GLY A 53 -14.47 -4.60 -6.87
C GLY A 53 -13.87 -3.84 -5.67
N TYR A 54 -12.54 -3.79 -5.56
CA TYR A 54 -11.84 -3.06 -4.50
C TYR A 54 -11.78 -1.58 -4.86
N LYS A 55 -12.50 -0.75 -4.09
CA LYS A 55 -12.42 0.70 -4.19
C LYS A 55 -11.45 1.20 -3.14
N TRP A 56 -10.39 1.87 -3.58
CA TRP A 56 -9.55 2.67 -2.70
C TRP A 56 -10.41 3.68 -1.93
N LYS A 57 -10.10 3.86 -0.65
CA LYS A 57 -10.79 4.82 0.20
C LYS A 57 -9.75 5.67 0.92
N PRO A 58 -9.94 7.00 0.94
CA PRO A 58 -9.10 7.88 1.76
C PRO A 58 -9.36 7.64 3.26
N GLU A 59 -10.51 7.07 3.61
CA GLU A 59 -10.97 6.88 4.98
C GLU A 59 -10.70 5.46 5.49
N LEU A 60 -10.12 5.35 6.69
CA LEU A 60 -10.01 4.07 7.40
C LEU A 60 -11.41 3.51 7.70
N PRO A 61 -11.61 2.17 7.66
CA PRO A 61 -12.85 1.56 8.14
C PRO A 61 -13.09 2.01 9.58
N ASN A 62 -14.30 2.49 9.89
CA ASN A 62 -14.70 2.85 11.24
C ASN A 62 -14.65 1.59 12.15
N PHE A 63 -13.49 1.29 12.72
CA PHE A 63 -13.37 0.36 13.84
C PHE A 63 -14.12 0.99 15.02
N THR A 64 -15.37 0.57 15.19
CA THR A 64 -16.25 0.79 16.36
C THR A 64 -15.87 1.98 17.25
N LYS A 65 -16.63 3.07 17.12
CA LYS A 65 -16.71 4.16 18.10
C LYS A 65 -17.18 3.62 19.46
N ASN A 66 -16.27 3.02 20.22
CA ASN A 66 -16.38 3.02 21.68
C ASN A 66 -15.72 4.31 22.15
N ASN A 67 -16.54 5.19 22.71
CA ASN A 67 -16.17 6.50 23.25
C ASN A 67 -14.86 6.44 24.05
N THR A 68 -13.77 6.98 23.49
CA THR A 68 -12.67 7.70 24.19
C THR A 68 -11.47 7.99 23.29
N GLN A 69 -11.38 7.47 22.07
CA GLN A 69 -10.34 7.86 21.12
C GLN A 69 -10.95 8.56 19.91
N LYS A 70 -10.58 9.82 19.72
CA LYS A 70 -10.88 10.59 18.51
C LYS A 70 -10.46 9.72 17.31
N PRO A 71 -11.32 9.49 16.30
CA PRO A 71 -10.90 8.80 15.08
C PRO A 71 -9.62 9.49 14.61
N SER A 72 -8.53 8.74 14.50
CA SER A 72 -7.32 9.26 13.88
C SER A 72 -7.73 9.76 12.51
N ASP A 73 -7.59 11.06 12.31
CA ASP A 73 -7.97 11.73 11.07
C ASP A 73 -7.44 10.90 9.89
N PRO A 74 -8.29 10.45 8.95
CA PRO A 74 -7.83 9.71 7.78
C PRO A 74 -6.81 10.51 6.94
N THR A 75 -6.68 11.81 7.19
CA THR A 75 -5.61 12.66 6.65
C THR A 75 -4.29 12.60 7.41
N ASN A 76 -4.20 11.88 8.53
CA ASN A 76 -2.95 11.76 9.28
C ASN A 76 -1.97 10.85 8.51
N ARG A 77 -1.09 11.52 7.77
CA ARG A 77 -0.04 10.93 6.93
C ARG A 77 1.05 10.18 7.71
N CYS A 78 1.02 10.24 9.03
CA CYS A 78 1.94 9.52 9.90
C CYS A 78 1.36 8.21 10.43
N LEU A 79 0.12 7.89 10.08
CA LEU A 79 -0.47 6.61 10.44
C LEU A 79 0.23 5.49 9.70
N HIS A 80 0.50 4.41 10.42
CA HIS A 80 1.08 3.22 9.83
C HIS A 80 0.20 2.59 8.73
N TRP A 81 -1.13 2.78 8.81
CA TRP A 81 -2.11 2.37 7.80
C TRP A 81 -2.55 3.49 6.86
N TYR A 82 -1.74 4.53 6.67
CA TYR A 82 -2.11 5.65 5.81
C TYR A 82 -2.34 5.17 4.36
N PRO A 83 -3.54 5.30 3.77
CA PRO A 83 -3.85 4.70 2.47
C PRO A 83 -3.33 5.53 1.27
N GLY A 84 -2.70 6.67 1.51
CA GLY A 84 -2.34 7.65 0.48
C GLY A 84 -3.40 8.72 0.25
N THR A 85 -3.16 9.55 -0.76
CA THR A 85 -4.04 10.61 -1.27
C THR A 85 -4.82 10.20 -2.52
N ARG A 86 -4.35 9.18 -3.24
CA ARG A 86 -4.98 8.61 -4.43
C ARG A 86 -4.66 7.12 -4.56
N PRO A 87 -5.44 6.33 -5.32
CA PRO A 87 -5.03 4.97 -5.65
C PRO A 87 -3.78 4.96 -6.53
N PHE A 88 -3.00 3.88 -6.41
CA PHE A 88 -1.75 3.66 -7.16
C PHE A 88 -0.79 4.86 -7.01
N GLU A 89 -0.65 5.36 -5.79
CA GLU A 89 0.23 6.50 -5.46
C GLU A 89 1.71 6.12 -5.41
N PRO A 90 2.13 5.07 -4.68
CA PRO A 90 3.51 4.59 -4.72
C PRO A 90 3.86 4.00 -6.07
N TYR A 91 5.12 4.18 -6.47
CA TYR A 91 5.66 3.65 -7.72
C TYR A 91 5.60 2.12 -7.73
N GLU A 92 5.83 1.47 -6.59
CA GLU A 92 5.78 0.02 -6.43
C GLU A 92 4.39 -0.54 -6.74
N VAL A 93 3.35 0.15 -6.26
CA VAL A 93 1.97 -0.28 -6.44
C VAL A 93 1.50 0.00 -7.87
N ASP A 94 1.87 1.16 -8.43
CA ASP A 94 1.53 1.53 -9.80
C ASP A 94 2.22 0.62 -10.83
N ASP A 95 3.50 0.30 -10.64
CA ASP A 95 4.26 -0.57 -11.54
C ASP A 95 3.71 -2.00 -11.55
N ILE A 96 3.38 -2.56 -10.37
CA ILE A 96 2.76 -3.89 -10.30
C ILE A 96 1.39 -3.87 -10.99
N ALA A 97 0.59 -2.82 -10.79
CA ALA A 97 -0.72 -2.69 -11.42
C ALA A 97 -0.61 -2.60 -12.95
N ASN A 98 0.31 -1.77 -13.45
CA ASN A 98 0.56 -1.60 -14.88
C ASN A 98 1.09 -2.89 -15.51
N TRP A 99 2.01 -3.57 -14.84
CA TRP A 99 2.53 -4.86 -15.31
C TRP A 99 1.43 -5.92 -15.35
N VAL A 100 0.64 -6.08 -14.29
CA VAL A 100 -0.50 -7.02 -14.26
C VAL A 100 -1.50 -6.73 -15.36
N ASN A 101 -1.84 -5.44 -15.60
CA ASN A 101 -2.76 -5.04 -16.67
C ASN A 101 -2.20 -5.27 -18.08
N SER A 102 -0.88 -5.34 -18.25
CA SER A 102 -0.25 -5.63 -19.54
C SER A 102 -0.32 -7.12 -19.93
N LEU A 103 -0.60 -8.01 -18.97
CA LEU A 103 -0.60 -9.45 -19.19
C LEU A 103 -1.93 -9.90 -19.83
N PRO A 104 -1.90 -10.56 -21.00
CA PRO A 104 -3.12 -10.89 -21.75
C PRO A 104 -3.94 -12.04 -21.16
N ASN A 105 -3.36 -12.89 -20.31
CA ASN A 105 -3.97 -14.14 -19.85
C ASN A 105 -3.70 -14.41 -18.36
N ILE A 106 -3.89 -13.40 -17.49
CA ILE A 106 -3.78 -13.64 -16.05
C ILE A 106 -5.00 -14.41 -15.54
N VAL A 107 -4.76 -15.55 -14.90
CA VAL A 107 -5.81 -16.44 -14.36
C VAL A 107 -5.99 -16.25 -12.86
N ALA A 108 -4.91 -15.91 -12.16
CA ALA A 108 -4.89 -15.68 -10.72
C ALA A 108 -3.81 -14.67 -10.35
N PHE A 109 -4.06 -13.92 -9.29
CA PHE A 109 -3.10 -13.04 -8.62
C PHE A 109 -3.07 -13.42 -7.15
N VAL A 110 -1.89 -13.73 -6.63
CA VAL A 110 -1.70 -14.15 -5.23
C VAL A 110 -0.74 -13.17 -4.58
N ASP A 111 -1.22 -12.51 -3.54
CA ASP A 111 -0.42 -11.69 -2.63
C ASP A 111 -0.23 -12.46 -1.32
N SER A 112 0.99 -12.45 -0.79
CA SER A 112 1.37 -13.20 0.40
C SER A 112 1.95 -12.27 1.46
N TRP A 113 1.33 -12.26 2.65
CA TRP A 113 1.77 -11.54 3.84
C TRP A 113 1.93 -12.50 5.02
N SER A 114 2.75 -12.13 6.02
CA SER A 114 2.96 -12.88 7.27
C SER A 114 2.78 -11.99 8.50
#